data_AF-A0A1Y4I895-F1
#
_entry.id   AF-A0A1Y4I895-F1
#
_cell.length_a   1.000
_cell.length_b   1.000
_cell.length_c   1.000
_cell.angle_alpha   90.00
_cell.angle_beta   90.00
_cell.angle_gamma   90.00
#
_symmetry.space_group_name_H-M   'P 1'
#
loop_
_entity.id
_entity.type
_entity.pdbx_description
1 polymer ?
#
loop_
_entity_poly.entity_id
_entity_poly.type
_entity_poly.pdbx_seq_one_letter_code
_entity_poly.pdbx_strand_id
1 'polypeptide(L)'
;MKRFYLDYNERQIVNAAVRMDSQRGKASPFSKRAEEAIRKAKDNMDVGEVAPDVRRVIVEKIYQSIAYSQPWERLGETYCYRGQFYQFRKQFCYLVADYMGLIDARRKREKEGTG
;
A
#
# COMPACT_ATOMS: atom_id res chain seq x y z
N MET A 1 -6.06 -13.35 11.88
CA MET A 1 -5.21 -12.24 11.39
C MET A 1 -5.07 -12.37 9.87
N LYS A 2 -5.54 -11.40 9.07
CA LYS A 2 -5.50 -11.47 7.59
C LYS A 2 -4.03 -11.50 7.11
N ARG A 3 -3.70 -12.41 6.20
CA ARG A 3 -2.35 -12.48 5.58
C ARG A 3 -2.35 -11.69 4.28
N PHE A 4 -1.51 -10.66 4.21
CA PHE A 4 -1.27 -9.89 2.99
C PHE A 4 -0.01 -10.44 2.31
N TYR A 5 -0.18 -11.01 1.11
CA TYR A 5 0.91 -11.58 0.33
C TYR A 5 0.98 -10.89 -1.03
N LEU A 6 2.20 -10.51 -1.42
CA LEU A 6 2.56 -10.03 -2.75
C LEU A 6 3.82 -10.78 -3.18
N ASP A 7 3.89 -11.15 -4.44
CA ASP A 7 5.12 -11.68 -5.02
C ASP A 7 6.18 -10.57 -5.24
N TYR A 8 7.37 -10.97 -5.70
CA TYR A 8 8.47 -10.04 -5.89
C TYR A 8 8.12 -8.92 -6.89
N ASN A 9 7.50 -9.26 -8.01
CA ASN A 9 7.19 -8.33 -9.10
C ASN A 9 6.08 -7.37 -8.69
N GLU A 10 5.01 -7.89 -8.08
CA GLU A 10 3.92 -7.08 -7.54
C GLU A 10 4.44 -6.04 -6.55
N ARG A 11 5.35 -6.45 -5.65
CA ARG A 11 5.99 -5.53 -4.70
C ARG A 11 6.84 -4.46 -5.38
N GLN A 12 7.57 -4.79 -6.45
CA GLN A 12 8.33 -3.79 -7.22
C GLN A 12 7.40 -2.77 -7.89
N ILE A 13 6.32 -3.24 -8.52
CA ILE A 13 5.35 -2.37 -9.20
C ILE A 13 4.69 -1.42 -8.20
N VAL A 14 4.26 -1.92 -7.04
CA VAL A 14 3.68 -1.08 -5.98
C VAL A 14 4.67 -0.03 -5.48
N ASN A 15 5.93 -0.40 -5.22
CA ASN A 15 6.93 0.56 -4.77
C ASN A 15 7.19 1.64 -5.84
N ALA A 16 7.22 1.26 -7.12
CA ALA A 16 7.35 2.21 -8.23
C ALA A 16 6.14 3.15 -8.31
N ALA A 17 4.92 2.62 -8.19
CA ALA A 17 3.68 3.40 -8.19
C ALA A 17 3.67 4.47 -7.09
N VAL A 18 4.00 4.10 -5.84
CA VAL A 18 4.02 5.02 -4.70
C VAL A 18 5.14 6.07 -4.81
N ARG A 19 6.31 5.70 -5.35
CA ARG A 19 7.41 6.65 -5.58
C ARG A 19 7.11 7.63 -6.71
N MET A 20 6.46 7.17 -7.78
CA MET A 20 6.07 8.05 -8.90
C MET A 20 5.00 9.06 -8.46
N ASP A 21 4.05 8.63 -7.63
CA ASP A 21 3.02 9.48 -7.04
C ASP A 21 3.63 10.61 -6.19
N SER A 22 4.63 10.31 -5.35
CA SER A 22 5.28 11.31 -4.49
C SER A 22 6.13 12.34 -5.25
N GLN A 23 6.51 12.05 -6.49
CA GLN A 23 7.37 12.90 -7.33
C GLN A 23 6.60 13.81 -8.30
N ARG A 24 5.25 13.80 -8.29
CA ARG A 24 4.38 14.59 -9.20
C ARG A 24 4.90 14.62 -10.66
N GLY A 25 5.25 13.45 -11.20
CA GLY A 25 5.73 13.31 -12.58
C GLY A 25 4.64 13.49 -13.64
N LYS A 26 5.04 13.49 -14.93
CA LYS A 26 4.10 13.60 -16.08
C LYS A 26 2.95 12.59 -15.96
N ALA A 27 1.72 13.08 -16.18
CA ALA A 27 0.51 12.28 -16.13
C ALA A 27 0.47 11.21 -17.23
N SER A 28 0.86 9.98 -16.89
CA SER A 28 0.68 8.79 -17.73
C SER A 28 -0.59 8.04 -17.29
N PRO A 29 -1.16 7.16 -18.15
CA PRO A 29 -2.26 6.30 -17.74
C PRO A 29 -1.93 5.44 -16.51
N PHE A 30 -0.66 5.01 -16.38
CA PHE A 30 -0.18 4.29 -15.22
C PHE A 30 -0.17 5.15 -13.96
N SER A 31 0.36 6.39 -14.03
CA SER A 31 0.43 7.27 -12.86
C SER A 31 -0.95 7.68 -12.34
N LYS A 32 -1.91 7.92 -13.23
CA LYS A 32 -3.32 8.18 -12.84
C LYS A 32 -3.94 6.98 -12.12
N ARG A 33 -3.71 5.77 -12.63
CA ARG A 33 -4.18 4.55 -11.98
C ARG A 33 -3.52 4.33 -10.62
N ALA A 34 -2.22 4.60 -10.52
CA ALA A 34 -1.48 4.52 -9.27
C ALA A 34 -2.02 5.51 -8.23
N GLU A 35 -2.23 6.77 -8.61
CA GLU A 35 -2.81 7.81 -7.74
C GLU A 35 -4.19 7.39 -7.21
N GLU A 36 -5.08 6.91 -8.09
CA GLU A 36 -6.40 6.45 -7.67
C GLU A 36 -6.33 5.22 -6.75
N ALA A 37 -5.44 4.26 -7.05
CA ALA A 37 -5.21 3.08 -6.23
C ALA A 37 -4.65 3.44 -4.84
N ILE A 38 -3.71 4.39 -4.78
CA ILE A 38 -3.13 4.91 -3.54
C ILE A 38 -4.21 5.60 -2.70
N ARG A 39 -5.03 6.46 -3.31
CA ARG A 39 -6.14 7.12 -2.62
C ARG A 39 -7.11 6.08 -2.03
N LYS A 40 -7.58 5.13 -2.84
CA LYS A 40 -8.46 4.04 -2.39
C LYS A 40 -7.80 3.20 -1.29
N ALA A 41 -6.49 2.92 -1.38
CA ALA A 41 -5.76 2.21 -0.35
C ALA A 41 -5.74 2.99 0.97
N LYS A 42 -5.45 4.31 0.95
CA LYS A 42 -5.50 5.18 2.14
C LYS A 42 -6.90 5.18 2.78
N ASP A 43 -7.95 5.24 1.96
CA ASP A 43 -9.35 5.25 2.42
C ASP A 43 -9.74 3.90 3.05
N ASN A 44 -9.28 2.78 2.50
CA ASN A 44 -9.66 1.42 2.93
C ASN A 44 -8.66 0.74 3.88
N MET A 45 -7.61 1.43 4.33
CA MET A 45 -6.75 0.89 5.38
C MET A 45 -7.55 0.66 6.67
N ASP A 46 -7.48 -0.56 7.16
CA ASP A 46 -7.92 -0.95 8.50
C ASP A 46 -6.72 -0.80 9.45
N VAL A 47 -6.79 0.22 10.30
CA VAL A 47 -5.79 0.51 11.33
C VAL A 47 -6.30 0.22 12.75
N GLY A 48 -7.42 -0.50 12.86
CA GLY A 48 -8.15 -0.71 14.11
C GLY A 48 -8.97 0.50 14.55
N GLU A 49 -9.54 0.40 15.76
CA GLU A 49 -10.36 1.42 16.38
C GLU A 49 -9.48 2.51 17.01
N VAL A 50 -9.20 3.55 16.24
CA VAL A 50 -8.43 4.73 16.68
C VAL A 50 -9.17 6.00 16.28
N ALA A 51 -8.83 7.12 16.93
CA ALA A 51 -9.37 8.42 16.57
C ALA A 51 -9.04 8.79 15.10
N PRO A 52 -9.90 9.55 14.39
CA PRO A 52 -9.71 9.85 12.97
C PRO A 52 -8.40 10.58 12.64
N ASP A 53 -7.94 11.46 13.52
CA ASP A 53 -6.67 12.17 13.43
C ASP A 53 -5.47 11.23 13.58
N VAL A 54 -5.52 10.31 14.54
CA VAL A 54 -4.52 9.25 14.73
C VAL A 54 -4.47 8.33 13.52
N ARG A 55 -5.63 7.89 13.01
CA ARG A 55 -5.72 7.10 11.77
C ARG A 55 -5.01 7.80 10.62
N ARG A 56 -5.27 9.10 10.44
CA ARG A 56 -4.65 9.89 9.38
C ARG A 56 -3.13 9.92 9.51
N VAL A 57 -2.58 10.08 10.73
CA VAL A 57 -1.13 10.07 10.94
C VAL A 57 -0.54 8.69 10.60
N ILE A 58 -1.14 7.60 11.09
CA ILE A 58 -0.67 6.23 10.81
C ILE A 58 -0.60 5.99 9.30
N VAL A 59 -1.71 6.24 8.59
CA VAL A 59 -1.81 6.02 7.13
C VAL A 59 -0.77 6.86 6.37
N GLU A 60 -0.57 8.10 6.77
CA GLU A 60 0.39 9.00 6.12
C GLU A 60 1.84 8.57 6.38
N LYS A 61 2.17 8.10 7.59
CA LYS A 61 3.51 7.53 7.87
C LYS A 61 3.79 6.26 7.09
N ILE A 62 2.78 5.42 6.88
CA ILE A 62 2.91 4.23 6.04
C ILE A 62 3.20 4.62 4.58
N TYR A 63 2.47 5.59 4.05
CA TYR A 63 2.74 6.14 2.71
C TYR A 63 4.16 6.70 2.61
N GLN A 64 4.57 7.56 3.56
CA GLN A 64 5.91 8.17 3.61
C GLN A 64 7.03 7.12 3.66
N SER A 65 6.86 6.06 4.45
CA SER A 65 7.81 4.95 4.53
C SER A 65 8.11 4.33 3.17
N ILE A 66 7.08 4.18 2.33
CA ILE A 66 7.22 3.57 1.01
C ILE A 66 7.73 4.60 0.00
N ALA A 67 7.12 5.80 -0.03
CA ALA A 67 7.45 6.88 -0.94
C ALA A 67 8.92 7.30 -0.84
N TYR A 68 9.46 7.39 0.38
CA TYR A 68 10.82 7.85 0.64
C TYR A 68 11.77 6.74 1.09
N SER A 69 11.31 5.48 1.05
CA SER A 69 12.07 4.31 1.54
C SER A 69 12.58 4.50 2.98
N GLN A 70 11.80 5.21 3.79
CA GLN A 70 12.15 5.52 5.18
C GLN A 70 11.69 4.37 6.10
N PRO A 71 12.58 3.81 6.93
CA PRO A 71 12.20 2.81 7.91
C PRO A 71 11.43 3.44 9.09
N TRP A 72 10.72 2.62 9.86
CA TRP A 72 9.88 3.06 10.98
C TRP A 72 10.66 3.90 12.00
N GLU A 73 11.90 3.51 12.29
CA GLU A 73 12.80 4.15 13.25
C GLU A 73 13.17 5.60 12.87
N ARG A 74 12.96 5.99 11.61
CA ARG A 74 13.25 7.34 11.09
C ARG A 74 11.98 8.16 10.86
N LEU A 75 10.82 7.58 11.09
CA LEU A 75 9.52 8.23 11.01
C LEU A 75 9.12 8.55 12.45
N GLY A 76 9.21 9.80 12.88
CA GLY A 76 9.02 10.21 14.29
C GLY A 76 7.76 9.65 14.97
N GLU A 77 6.72 10.46 15.14
CA GLU A 77 5.48 9.98 15.75
C GLU A 77 4.66 9.16 14.74
N THR A 78 4.58 7.85 14.98
CA THR A 78 3.90 6.87 14.12
C THR A 78 2.64 6.28 14.74
N TYR A 79 2.37 6.56 16.02
CA TYR A 79 1.17 6.14 16.75
C TYR A 79 0.86 4.64 16.71
N CYS A 80 1.86 3.81 16.40
CA CYS A 80 1.78 2.36 16.45
C CYS A 80 3.18 1.78 16.67
N TYR A 81 3.25 0.60 17.27
CA TYR A 81 4.53 -0.07 17.49
C TYR A 81 5.07 -0.66 16.18
N ARG A 82 6.39 -0.83 16.10
CA ARG A 82 7.12 -1.29 14.92
C ARG A 82 6.50 -2.51 14.22
N GLY A 83 6.10 -3.52 15.00
CA GLY A 83 5.46 -4.74 14.46
C GLY A 83 4.16 -4.43 13.72
N GLN A 84 3.28 -3.64 14.32
CA GLN A 84 2.00 -3.22 13.74
C GLN A 84 2.21 -2.36 12.49
N PHE A 85 3.18 -1.44 12.54
CA PHE A 85 3.54 -0.60 11.41
C PHE A 85 3.87 -1.41 10.16
N TYR A 86 4.69 -2.45 10.28
CA TYR A 86 5.02 -3.29 9.13
C TYR A 86 3.86 -4.20 8.68
N GLN A 87 2.87 -4.50 9.54
CA GLN A 87 1.63 -5.15 9.11
C GLN A 87 0.78 -4.18 8.28
N PHE A 88 0.59 -2.96 8.76
CA PHE A 88 -0.10 -1.89 8.03
C PHE A 88 0.59 -1.57 6.70
N ARG A 89 1.92 -1.58 6.66
CA ARG A 89 2.68 -1.36 5.42
C ARG A 89 2.42 -2.47 4.40
N LYS A 90 2.37 -3.73 4.84
CA LYS A 90 2.02 -4.87 3.97
C LYS A 90 0.58 -4.77 3.47
N GLN A 91 -0.36 -4.42 4.34
CA GLN A 91 -1.76 -4.20 3.97
C GLN A 91 -1.89 -3.08 2.93
N PHE A 92 -1.22 -1.95 3.15
CA PHE A 92 -1.26 -0.82 2.22
C PHE A 92 -0.72 -1.23 0.85
N CYS A 93 0.44 -1.88 0.79
CA CYS A 93 0.99 -2.38 -0.48
C CYS A 93 0.01 -3.33 -1.19
N TYR A 94 -0.63 -4.22 -0.43
CA TYR A 94 -1.60 -5.16 -0.97
C TYR A 94 -2.82 -4.46 -1.56
N LEU A 95 -3.39 -3.48 -0.85
CA LEU A 95 -4.54 -2.70 -1.34
C LEU A 95 -4.17 -1.91 -2.61
N VAL A 96 -2.97 -1.33 -2.67
CA VAL A 96 -2.49 -0.65 -3.89
C VAL A 96 -2.42 -1.65 -5.04
N ALA A 97 -1.83 -2.83 -4.84
CA ALA A 97 -1.75 -3.86 -5.88
C ALA A 97 -3.14 -4.33 -6.35
N ASP A 98 -4.08 -4.50 -5.41
CA ASP A 98 -5.46 -4.90 -5.68
C ASP A 98 -6.17 -3.85 -6.54
N TYR A 99 -6.15 -2.58 -6.12
CA TYR A 99 -6.77 -1.48 -6.85
C TYR A 99 -6.06 -1.14 -8.18
N MET A 100 -4.79 -1.51 -8.33
CA MET A 100 -4.09 -1.45 -9.61
C MET A 100 -4.44 -2.62 -10.54
N GLY A 101 -5.15 -3.64 -10.05
CA GLY A 101 -5.53 -4.84 -10.79
C GLY A 101 -4.41 -5.87 -10.95
N LEU A 102 -3.37 -5.81 -10.11
CA LEU A 102 -2.21 -6.71 -10.20
C LEU A 102 -2.51 -8.10 -9.65
N ILE A 103 -3.30 -8.18 -8.57
CA ILE A 103 -3.61 -9.43 -7.86
C ILE A 103 -4.66 -10.26 -8.62
N ASP A 104 -5.59 -9.60 -9.30
CA ASP A 104 -6.78 -10.22 -9.88
C ASP A 104 -6.47 -11.00 -11.18
N ALA A 105 -5.42 -10.61 -11.92
CA ALA A 105 -5.01 -11.27 -13.16
C ALA A 105 -4.33 -12.64 -12.95
N ARG A 106 -3.83 -12.92 -11.73
CA ARG A 106 -3.12 -14.16 -11.39
C ARG A 106 -3.97 -15.13 -10.58
N ARG A 107 -4.73 -14.63 -9.59
CA ARG A 107 -5.64 -15.48 -8.79
C ARG A 107 -6.81 -16.04 -9.59
N LYS A 108 -7.26 -15.36 -10.65
CA LYS A 108 -8.20 -15.94 -11.62
C LYS A 108 -7.62 -17.18 -12.32
N ARG A 109 -6.36 -17.14 -12.76
CA ARG A 109 -5.68 -18.29 -13.39
C ARG A 109 -5.46 -19.45 -12.41
N GLU A 110 -5.15 -19.16 -11.15
CA GLU A 110 -4.99 -20.18 -10.10
C GLU A 110 -6.34 -20.83 -9.72
N LYS A 111 -7.46 -20.07 -9.76
CA LYS A 111 -8.82 -20.62 -9.54
C LYS A 111 -9.36 -21.42 -10.73
N GLU A 112 -9.03 -21.05 -11.96
CA GLU A 112 -9.50 -21.72 -13.18
C GLU A 112 -8.72 -23.01 -13.52
N GLY A 113 -7.51 -23.19 -12.98
CA GLY A 113 -6.69 -24.40 -13.19
C GLY A 113 -6.96 -25.55 -12.20
N THR A 114 -8.02 -25.46 -11.39
CA THR A 114 -8.40 -26.50 -10.41
C THR A 114 -9.82 -27.06 -10.66
N GLY A 115 -10.33 -26.91 -11.88
CA GLY A 115 -11.63 -27.43 -12.33
C GLY A 115 -11.49 -28.72 -13.13
#